data_AF-A0A3D0LSH5-F1
#
_entry.id   AF-A0A3D0LSH5-F1
#
_cell.length_a   1.000
_cell.length_b   1.000
_cell.length_c   1.000
_cell.angle_alpha   90.00
_cell.angle_beta   90.00
_cell.angle_gamma   90.00
#
_symmetry.space_group_name_H-M   'P 1'
#
loop_
_entity.id
_entity.type
_entity.pdbx_description
1 polymer ?
#
loop_
_entity_poly.entity_id
_entity_poly.type
_entity_poly.pdbx_seq_one_letter_code
_entity_poly.pdbx_strand_id
1 'polypeptide(L)'
;MADTTQPLTTAQIEASLEVWLEIDLTFLHVDRLAAEISTLRRNDQDFLLSWIRRIATTNIEIAYQFARRAVQIVTHTEQRLIEAWALHAMDSYDREGLRPALQVIQGVERFMQLSHARASGAVFEDIRGVLLNFVRGLSGRPLKLEEGDAVYTDSETLYLPAIVAKTEKQEDNFLLYKAMVAMLWAQTRFGSFRANIIDALGVYPDPQRARRQFHLLETLRLEACLHRELPGLFREMQRLKTTLGEAALPDEWRSWAQQLAQARTTVDDSLRLLATAYSGSTPPPICYQGELRLEAAASCLAARREREKIRLRVKLAQLASTPEKQPEENASAIPTIEVAQQTDSPAELPGLELTLDDTPINPPEDVRQLLTSIYLDWGNIPPEYLTPAGPGEYDPDIFAVQTKDPDAVWQGTYHEEGAVLYPEWDFGRQHYRKNWCVMREKDVVPVFDGFTAQVKQKYSGLIKQLHRAFEAMRDENRRLK
;
A
#
# COMPACT_ATOMS: atom_id res chain seq x y z
N MET A 1 -1.04 52.14 -11.69
CA MET A 1 -1.58 51.06 -10.83
C MET A 1 -2.95 50.74 -11.38
N ALA A 2 -3.03 49.70 -12.23
CA ALA A 2 -4.31 49.27 -12.79
C ALA A 2 -5.15 48.66 -11.68
N ASP A 3 -6.43 49.01 -11.66
CA ASP A 3 -7.41 48.55 -10.68
C ASP A 3 -7.54 47.02 -10.78
N THR A 4 -6.95 46.29 -9.84
CA THR A 4 -6.89 44.81 -9.80
C THR A 4 -8.27 44.16 -9.57
N THR A 5 -9.34 44.95 -9.52
CA THR A 5 -10.71 44.46 -9.27
C THR A 5 -11.58 44.36 -10.53
N GLN A 6 -11.19 45.01 -11.63
CA GLN A 6 -11.98 44.96 -12.87
C GLN A 6 -11.75 43.65 -13.65
N PRO A 7 -12.80 42.98 -14.16
CA PRO A 7 -12.66 41.85 -15.08
C PRO A 7 -11.78 42.21 -16.29
N LEU A 8 -10.96 41.26 -16.72
CA LEU A 8 -10.13 41.39 -17.92
C LEU A 8 -11.03 41.45 -19.16
N THR A 9 -10.64 42.28 -20.13
CA THR A 9 -11.33 42.37 -21.41
C THR A 9 -11.00 41.16 -22.29
N THR A 10 -11.86 40.88 -23.28
CA THR A 10 -11.62 39.82 -24.27
C THR A 10 -10.24 39.92 -24.92
N ALA A 11 -9.83 41.12 -25.35
CA ALA A 11 -8.53 41.35 -25.98
C ALA A 11 -7.33 41.09 -25.04
N GLN A 12 -7.46 41.40 -23.75
CA GLN A 12 -6.42 41.11 -22.76
C GLN A 12 -6.26 39.60 -22.52
N ILE A 13 -7.39 38.88 -22.50
CA ILE A 13 -7.42 37.43 -22.34
C ILE A 13 -6.85 36.76 -23.59
N GLU A 14 -7.29 37.17 -24.77
CA GLU A 14 -6.84 36.64 -26.07
C GLU A 14 -5.32 36.76 -26.22
N ALA A 15 -4.75 37.94 -25.98
CA ALA A 15 -3.31 38.17 -26.04
C ALA A 15 -2.51 37.28 -25.05
N SER A 16 -3.10 36.96 -23.89
CA SER A 16 -2.48 36.06 -22.93
C SER A 16 -2.50 34.61 -23.41
N LEU A 17 -3.64 34.17 -23.96
CA LEU A 17 -3.81 32.81 -24.49
C LEU A 17 -2.96 32.57 -25.74
N GLU A 18 -2.83 33.55 -26.63
CA GLU A 18 -1.94 33.51 -27.80
C GLU A 18 -0.50 33.16 -27.43
N VAL A 19 0.02 33.82 -26.38
CA VAL A 19 1.38 33.60 -25.89
C VAL A 19 1.52 32.24 -25.21
N TRP A 20 0.59 31.87 -24.32
CA TRP A 20 0.74 30.63 -23.55
C TRP A 20 0.47 29.36 -24.37
N LEU A 21 -0.41 29.44 -25.36
CA LEU A 21 -0.76 28.30 -26.22
C LEU A 21 0.01 28.29 -27.54
N GLU A 22 1.01 29.17 -27.68
CA GLU A 22 1.90 29.27 -28.85
C GLU A 22 1.13 29.19 -30.17
N ILE A 23 0.11 30.04 -30.35
CA ILE A 23 -0.86 29.91 -31.46
C ILE A 23 -0.17 29.96 -32.83
N ASP A 24 0.91 30.71 -32.94
CA ASP A 24 1.77 30.77 -34.12
C ASP A 24 2.30 29.40 -34.56
N LEU A 25 2.34 28.42 -33.64
CA LEU A 25 2.85 27.07 -33.84
C LEU A 25 1.76 25.99 -33.76
N THR A 26 0.58 26.27 -33.19
CA THR A 26 -0.42 25.25 -32.84
C THR A 26 -1.74 25.31 -33.63
N PHE A 27 -1.95 26.34 -34.48
CA PHE A 27 -3.19 26.56 -35.25
C PHE A 27 -4.47 26.59 -34.41
N LEU A 28 -4.35 26.80 -33.09
CA LEU A 28 -5.48 26.85 -32.18
C LEU A 28 -6.21 28.18 -32.30
N HIS A 29 -7.54 28.15 -32.18
CA HIS A 29 -8.38 29.35 -32.15
C HIS A 29 -8.82 29.63 -30.71
N VAL A 30 -8.43 30.80 -30.18
CA VAL A 30 -8.70 31.22 -28.79
C VAL A 30 -9.64 32.40 -28.69
N ASP A 31 -10.02 33.03 -29.80
CA ASP A 31 -10.95 34.16 -29.88
C ASP A 31 -12.27 33.87 -29.14
N ARG A 32 -12.89 32.72 -29.44
CA ARG A 32 -14.12 32.28 -28.77
C ARG A 32 -13.90 31.97 -27.29
N LEU A 33 -12.78 31.34 -26.96
CA LEU A 33 -12.44 31.00 -25.58
C LEU A 33 -12.21 32.26 -24.74
N ALA A 34 -11.53 33.26 -25.30
CA ALA A 34 -11.32 34.56 -24.68
C ALA A 34 -12.65 35.29 -24.47
N ALA A 35 -13.56 35.24 -25.44
CA ALA A 35 -14.91 35.80 -25.31
C ALA A 35 -15.68 35.11 -24.16
N GLU A 36 -15.67 33.79 -24.08
CA GLU A 36 -16.33 33.02 -23.02
C GLU A 36 -15.75 33.34 -21.63
N ILE A 37 -14.41 33.35 -21.47
CA ILE A 37 -13.75 33.70 -20.20
C ILE A 37 -14.02 35.15 -19.80
N SER A 38 -14.12 36.08 -20.76
CA SER A 38 -14.37 37.50 -20.46
C SER A 38 -15.72 37.77 -19.78
N THR A 39 -16.67 36.83 -19.89
CA THR A 39 -17.98 36.92 -19.22
C THR A 39 -17.92 36.53 -17.73
N LEU A 40 -16.84 35.90 -17.28
CA LEU A 40 -16.69 35.43 -15.91
C LEU A 40 -16.33 36.56 -14.94
N ARG A 41 -16.57 36.34 -13.65
CA ARG A 41 -16.09 37.25 -12.60
C ARG A 41 -14.57 37.26 -12.56
N ARG A 42 -13.99 38.38 -12.14
CA ARG A 42 -12.53 38.57 -12.10
C ARG A 42 -11.78 37.41 -11.41
N ASN A 43 -12.26 36.95 -10.26
CA ASN A 43 -11.65 35.83 -9.54
C ASN A 43 -11.66 34.52 -10.34
N ASP A 44 -12.74 34.24 -11.08
CA ASP A 44 -12.88 33.03 -11.89
C ASP A 44 -11.99 33.12 -13.16
N GLN A 45 -11.82 34.34 -13.71
CA GLN A 45 -10.87 34.61 -14.79
C GLN A 45 -9.43 34.37 -14.34
N ASP A 46 -9.00 35.00 -13.24
CA ASP A 46 -7.64 34.86 -12.73
C ASP A 46 -7.32 33.40 -12.39
N PHE A 47 -8.28 32.69 -11.78
CA PHE A 47 -8.16 31.26 -11.48
C PHE A 47 -7.95 30.43 -12.76
N LEU A 48 -8.85 30.55 -13.74
CA LEU A 48 -8.73 29.78 -14.99
C LEU A 48 -7.45 30.11 -15.76
N LEU A 49 -7.13 31.39 -15.94
CA LEU A 49 -5.95 31.83 -16.67
C LEU A 49 -4.67 31.35 -16.00
N SER A 50 -4.61 31.36 -14.66
CA SER A 50 -3.47 30.81 -13.93
C SER A 50 -3.27 29.31 -14.20
N TRP A 51 -4.35 28.53 -14.27
CA TRP A 51 -4.29 27.10 -14.56
C TRP A 51 -3.94 26.82 -16.01
N ILE A 52 -4.54 27.55 -16.96
CA ILE A 52 -4.21 27.41 -18.38
C ILE A 52 -2.72 27.65 -18.60
N ARG A 53 -2.17 28.72 -18.01
CA ARG A 53 -0.75 29.03 -18.08
C ARG A 53 0.12 27.91 -17.49
N ARG A 54 -0.25 27.36 -16.33
CA ARG A 54 0.51 26.27 -15.68
C ARG A 54 0.50 25.01 -16.53
N ILE A 55 -0.67 24.57 -16.99
CA ILE A 55 -0.82 23.35 -17.79
C ILE A 55 -0.07 23.50 -19.12
N ALA A 56 -0.06 24.70 -19.71
CA ALA A 56 0.66 24.96 -20.97
C ALA A 56 2.17 24.72 -20.84
N THR A 57 2.76 24.90 -19.65
CA THR A 57 4.18 24.54 -19.40
C THR A 57 4.44 23.04 -19.45
N THR A 58 3.40 22.21 -19.29
CA THR A 58 3.46 20.75 -19.39
C THR A 58 3.08 20.28 -20.80
N ASN A 59 1.94 20.73 -21.31
CA ASN A 59 1.45 20.39 -22.64
C ASN A 59 0.36 21.39 -23.12
N ILE A 60 0.56 21.96 -24.31
CA ILE A 60 -0.34 22.97 -24.89
C ILE A 60 -1.74 22.41 -25.21
N GLU A 61 -1.81 21.19 -25.78
CA GLU A 61 -3.10 20.58 -26.16
C GLU A 61 -3.96 20.29 -24.91
N ILE A 62 -3.34 19.79 -23.84
CA ILE A 62 -4.04 19.58 -22.57
C ILE A 62 -4.55 20.93 -22.02
N ALA A 63 -3.73 21.98 -22.07
CA ALA A 63 -4.11 23.31 -21.59
C ALA A 63 -5.32 23.87 -22.37
N TYR A 64 -5.31 23.74 -23.69
CA TYR A 64 -6.41 24.17 -24.54
C TYR A 64 -7.71 23.40 -24.27
N GLN A 65 -7.65 22.07 -24.21
CA GLN A 65 -8.83 21.26 -23.94
C GLN A 65 -9.36 21.46 -22.51
N PHE A 66 -8.46 21.64 -21.53
CA PHE A 66 -8.83 22.02 -20.17
C PHE A 66 -9.59 23.35 -20.18
N ALA A 67 -9.06 24.39 -20.84
CA ALA A 67 -9.67 25.72 -20.88
C ALA A 67 -11.13 25.69 -21.39
N ARG A 68 -11.35 24.98 -22.51
CA ARG A 68 -12.67 24.83 -23.15
C ARG A 68 -13.71 24.17 -22.26
N ARG A 69 -13.29 23.29 -21.36
CA ARG A 69 -14.16 22.57 -20.43
C ARG A 69 -14.31 23.30 -19.10
N ALA A 70 -13.20 23.81 -18.57
CA ALA A 70 -13.15 24.53 -17.30
C ALA A 70 -14.03 25.79 -17.32
N VAL A 71 -14.05 26.53 -18.43
CA VAL A 71 -14.91 27.73 -18.59
C VAL A 71 -16.40 27.43 -18.40
N GLN A 72 -16.85 26.22 -18.72
CA GLN A 72 -18.25 25.82 -18.62
C GLN A 72 -18.67 25.44 -17.19
N ILE A 73 -17.72 25.02 -16.36
CA ILE A 73 -18.00 24.42 -15.04
C ILE A 73 -17.52 25.29 -13.86
N VAL A 74 -16.64 26.27 -14.11
CA VAL A 74 -15.98 27.08 -13.07
C VAL A 74 -16.94 27.81 -12.14
N THR A 75 -18.12 28.18 -12.64
CA THR A 75 -19.13 28.95 -11.89
C THR A 75 -19.96 28.08 -10.94
N HIS A 76 -19.99 26.77 -11.14
CA HIS A 76 -20.85 25.83 -10.39
C HIS A 76 -20.06 24.70 -9.71
N THR A 77 -18.74 24.72 -9.81
CA THR A 77 -17.85 23.69 -9.25
C THR A 77 -16.84 24.34 -8.32
N GLU A 78 -16.56 23.72 -7.17
CA GLU A 78 -15.53 24.20 -6.26
C GLU A 78 -14.16 24.27 -6.95
N GLN A 79 -13.45 25.40 -6.81
CA GLN A 79 -12.14 25.61 -7.44
C GLN A 79 -11.14 24.49 -7.12
N ARG A 80 -11.18 23.94 -5.90
CA ARG A 80 -10.33 22.82 -5.47
C ARG A 80 -10.55 21.56 -6.32
N LEU A 81 -11.77 21.29 -6.78
CA LEU A 81 -12.07 20.13 -7.63
C LEU A 81 -11.53 20.33 -9.05
N ILE A 82 -11.60 21.56 -9.57
CA ILE A 82 -11.04 21.91 -10.88
C ILE A 82 -9.50 21.85 -10.85
N GLU A 83 -8.89 22.29 -9.75
CA GLU A 83 -7.45 22.13 -9.49
C GLU A 83 -7.06 20.65 -9.44
N ALA A 84 -7.76 19.83 -8.66
CA ALA A 84 -7.50 18.39 -8.58
C ALA A 84 -7.62 17.70 -9.94
N TRP A 85 -8.59 18.14 -10.76
CA TRP A 85 -8.79 17.65 -12.12
C TRP A 85 -7.62 18.01 -13.04
N ALA A 86 -7.19 19.28 -13.02
CA ALA A 86 -6.02 19.74 -13.78
C ALA A 86 -4.76 18.96 -13.39
N LEU A 87 -4.52 18.79 -12.09
CA LEU A 87 -3.40 18.01 -11.56
C LEU A 87 -3.46 16.55 -11.98
N HIS A 88 -4.64 15.91 -11.94
CA HIS A 88 -4.81 14.53 -12.35
C HIS A 88 -4.54 14.33 -13.85
N ALA A 89 -4.98 15.27 -14.70
CA ALA A 89 -4.68 15.23 -16.12
C ALA A 89 -3.17 15.33 -16.39
N MET A 90 -2.47 16.23 -15.69
CA MET A 90 -1.01 16.36 -15.79
C MET A 90 -0.27 15.11 -15.25
N ASP A 91 -0.72 14.54 -14.14
CA ASP A 91 -0.14 13.28 -13.61
C ASP A 91 -0.35 12.11 -14.59
N SER A 92 -1.52 12.03 -15.22
CA SER A 92 -1.81 11.01 -16.24
C SER A 92 -0.93 11.22 -17.48
N TYR A 93 -0.66 12.47 -17.86
CA TYR A 93 0.28 12.79 -18.94
C TYR A 93 1.70 12.33 -18.63
N ASP A 94 2.20 12.66 -17.43
CA ASP A 94 3.56 12.32 -17.01
C ASP A 94 3.77 10.79 -16.98
N ARG A 95 2.72 10.02 -16.63
CA ARG A 95 2.80 8.55 -16.49
C ARG A 95 2.50 7.78 -17.78
N GLU A 96 1.51 8.21 -18.54
CA GLU A 96 0.89 7.40 -19.61
C GLU A 96 0.80 8.16 -20.96
N GLY A 97 1.20 9.43 -20.98
CA GLY A 97 1.24 10.27 -22.17
C GLY A 97 -0.08 10.98 -22.50
N LEU A 98 -0.13 11.57 -23.70
CA LEU A 98 -1.17 12.52 -24.09
C LEU A 98 -2.59 11.94 -24.14
N ARG A 99 -2.76 10.73 -24.68
CA ARG A 99 -4.11 10.16 -24.90
C ARG A 99 -4.87 9.93 -23.59
N PRO A 100 -4.29 9.26 -22.56
CA PRO A 100 -4.95 9.11 -21.27
C PRO A 100 -5.26 10.44 -20.58
N ALA A 101 -4.33 11.40 -20.64
CA ALA A 101 -4.56 12.74 -20.08
C ALA A 101 -5.75 13.45 -20.74
N LEU A 102 -5.89 13.35 -22.06
CA LEU A 102 -7.05 13.90 -22.78
C LEU A 102 -8.35 13.18 -22.41
N GLN A 103 -8.32 11.88 -22.11
CA GLN A 103 -9.50 11.17 -21.60
C GLN A 103 -9.93 11.69 -20.22
N VAL A 104 -8.98 12.02 -19.34
CA VAL A 104 -9.26 12.68 -18.06
C VAL A 104 -9.92 14.05 -18.29
N ILE A 105 -9.41 14.85 -19.22
CA ILE A 105 -10.00 16.15 -19.56
C ILE A 105 -11.41 15.99 -20.17
N GLN A 106 -11.62 14.99 -21.02
CA GLN A 106 -12.92 14.75 -21.63
C GLN A 106 -13.95 14.18 -20.65
N GLY A 107 -13.50 13.43 -19.64
CA GLY A 107 -14.35 12.78 -18.64
C GLY A 107 -14.61 13.63 -17.40
N VAL A 108 -14.76 14.95 -17.53
CA VAL A 108 -14.86 15.87 -16.39
C VAL A 108 -16.04 15.56 -15.47
N GLU A 109 -17.21 15.19 -15.99
CA GLU A 109 -18.37 14.84 -15.16
C GLU A 109 -18.10 13.59 -14.32
N ARG A 110 -17.46 12.58 -14.91
CA ARG A 110 -17.03 11.36 -14.21
C ARG A 110 -15.97 11.70 -13.17
N PHE A 111 -15.01 12.57 -13.52
CA PHE A 111 -14.02 13.04 -12.57
C PHE A 111 -14.65 13.77 -11.40
N MET A 112 -15.65 14.64 -11.62
CA MET A 112 -16.33 15.36 -10.54
C MET A 112 -17.12 14.43 -9.64
N GLN A 113 -17.79 13.41 -10.18
CA GLN A 113 -18.45 12.37 -9.38
C GLN A 113 -17.45 11.59 -8.53
N LEU A 114 -16.33 11.15 -9.13
CA LEU A 114 -15.26 10.46 -8.42
C LEU A 114 -14.51 11.36 -7.43
N SER A 115 -14.36 12.66 -7.73
CA SER A 115 -13.63 13.60 -6.89
C SER A 115 -14.48 14.19 -5.79
N HIS A 116 -15.80 14.28 -5.95
CA HIS A 116 -16.71 14.47 -4.83
C HIS A 116 -16.60 13.26 -3.87
N ALA A 117 -16.54 12.05 -4.43
CA ALA A 117 -16.21 10.86 -3.67
C ALA A 117 -14.78 10.90 -3.09
N ARG A 118 -13.78 11.56 -3.68
CA ARG A 118 -12.44 11.76 -3.07
C ARG A 118 -12.37 12.91 -2.07
N ALA A 119 -13.20 13.95 -2.19
CA ALA A 119 -13.20 15.09 -1.28
C ALA A 119 -13.72 14.68 0.09
N SER A 120 -14.72 13.79 0.12
CA SER A 120 -15.17 13.08 1.31
C SER A 120 -14.43 11.76 1.55
N GLY A 121 -13.91 11.13 0.50
CA GLY A 121 -13.25 9.82 0.55
C GLY A 121 -11.76 9.83 0.82
N ALA A 122 -11.24 8.68 1.21
CA ALA A 122 -9.81 8.47 1.36
C ALA A 122 -9.25 7.80 0.09
N VAL A 123 -8.15 8.34 -0.43
CA VAL A 123 -7.42 7.78 -1.58
C VAL A 123 -6.33 6.86 -1.04
N PHE A 124 -6.28 5.63 -1.54
CA PHE A 124 -5.35 4.61 -1.06
C PHE A 124 -3.89 5.06 -1.14
N GLU A 125 -3.48 5.61 -2.28
CA GLU A 125 -2.10 6.04 -2.51
C GLU A 125 -1.62 7.09 -1.49
N ASP A 126 -2.50 8.04 -1.13
CA ASP A 126 -2.18 9.10 -0.17
C ASP A 126 -1.96 8.56 1.25
N ILE A 127 -2.62 7.45 1.60
CA ILE A 127 -2.59 6.86 2.94
C ILE A 127 -1.77 5.58 3.02
N ARG A 128 -1.28 5.06 1.87
CA ARG A 128 -0.60 3.76 1.75
C ARG A 128 0.58 3.65 2.71
N GLY A 129 1.40 4.70 2.81
CA GLY A 129 2.55 4.72 3.73
C GLY A 129 2.14 4.59 5.20
N VAL A 130 1.05 5.24 5.61
CA VAL A 130 0.51 5.16 6.98
C VAL A 130 -0.07 3.77 7.24
N LEU A 131 -0.85 3.23 6.29
CA LEU A 131 -1.42 1.88 6.40
C LEU A 131 -0.35 0.80 6.43
N LEU A 132 0.72 0.93 5.64
CA LEU A 132 1.83 -0.01 5.64
C LEU A 132 2.56 -0.03 6.99
N ASN A 133 2.77 1.13 7.60
CA ASN A 133 3.31 1.21 8.96
C ASN A 133 2.38 0.59 10.00
N PHE A 134 1.06 0.79 9.84
CA PHE A 134 0.06 0.13 10.67
C PHE A 134 0.14 -1.40 10.53
N VAL A 135 0.17 -1.94 9.31
CA VAL A 135 0.34 -3.39 9.06
C VAL A 135 1.63 -3.93 9.66
N ARG A 136 2.75 -3.22 9.50
CA ARG A 136 4.05 -3.61 10.09
C ARG A 136 4.06 -3.59 11.62
N GLY A 137 3.19 -2.78 12.22
CA GLY A 137 2.99 -2.76 13.68
C GLY A 137 2.11 -3.90 14.19
N LEU A 138 1.42 -4.62 13.31
CA LEU A 138 0.63 -5.80 13.68
C LEU A 138 1.55 -7.03 13.79
N SER A 139 1.23 -7.93 14.73
CA SER A 139 2.01 -9.14 14.95
C SER A 139 1.84 -10.16 13.83
N GLY A 140 2.86 -11.00 13.62
CA GLY A 140 2.86 -12.07 12.62
C GLY A 140 3.86 -11.81 11.48
N ARG A 141 3.57 -12.33 10.29
CA ARG A 141 4.44 -12.16 9.12
C ARG A 141 4.27 -10.76 8.50
N PRO A 142 5.31 -10.21 7.86
CA PRO A 142 5.17 -9.00 7.07
C PRO A 142 4.23 -9.25 5.88
N LEU A 143 3.19 -8.42 5.77
CA LEU A 143 2.23 -8.45 4.66
C LEU A 143 2.49 -7.27 3.71
N LYS A 144 2.22 -7.48 2.43
CA LYS A 144 2.28 -6.43 1.40
C LYS A 144 0.95 -5.68 1.34
N LEU A 145 1.00 -4.44 0.83
CA LEU A 145 -0.18 -3.59 0.65
C LEU A 145 -0.19 -3.08 -0.79
N GLU A 146 -1.22 -3.44 -1.55
CA GLU A 146 -1.36 -3.09 -2.96
C GLU A 146 -2.76 -2.58 -3.29
N GLU A 147 -2.85 -1.78 -4.35
CA GLU A 147 -4.15 -1.41 -4.92
C GLU A 147 -4.75 -2.64 -5.60
N GLY A 148 -6.06 -2.85 -5.41
CA GLY A 148 -6.81 -3.93 -6.03
C GLY A 148 -8.19 -3.47 -6.52
N ASP A 149 -8.83 -4.34 -7.29
CA ASP A 149 -10.19 -4.16 -7.80
C ASP A 149 -11.27 -4.29 -6.70
N ALA A 150 -10.93 -4.96 -5.59
CA ALA A 150 -11.76 -5.13 -4.41
C ALA A 150 -10.90 -5.18 -3.14
N VAL A 151 -11.57 -5.19 -1.99
CA VAL A 151 -10.94 -5.48 -0.69
C VAL A 151 -10.79 -6.99 -0.54
N TYR A 152 -9.59 -7.55 -0.60
CA TYR A 152 -9.36 -8.97 -0.39
C TYR A 152 -7.90 -9.27 -0.03
N THR A 153 -7.60 -10.50 0.35
CA THR A 153 -6.21 -10.97 0.49
C THR A 153 -6.01 -12.32 -0.16
N ASP A 154 -4.83 -12.53 -0.72
CA ASP A 154 -4.32 -13.83 -1.16
C ASP A 154 -3.47 -14.52 -0.06
N SER A 155 -3.50 -14.00 1.17
CA SER A 155 -2.68 -14.35 2.34
C SER A 155 -1.26 -13.77 2.38
N GLU A 156 -0.71 -13.21 1.29
CA GLU A 156 0.58 -12.49 1.28
C GLU A 156 0.40 -10.97 1.21
N THR A 157 -0.58 -10.57 0.42
CA THR A 157 -0.85 -9.20 0.02
C THR A 157 -2.27 -8.84 0.44
N LEU A 158 -2.42 -7.67 1.04
CA LEU A 158 -3.72 -7.06 1.32
C LEU A 158 -4.03 -6.09 0.19
N TYR A 159 -5.08 -6.40 -0.56
CA TYR A 159 -5.55 -5.59 -1.67
C TYR A 159 -6.67 -4.68 -1.21
N LEU A 160 -6.54 -3.39 -1.52
CA LEU A 160 -7.50 -2.35 -1.15
C LEU A 160 -7.91 -1.55 -2.40
N PRO A 161 -9.17 -1.08 -2.48
CA PRO A 161 -9.61 -0.25 -3.59
C PRO A 161 -8.85 1.06 -3.63
N ALA A 162 -8.69 1.65 -4.82
CA ALA A 162 -8.02 2.94 -5.00
C ALA A 162 -8.65 4.08 -4.18
N ILE A 163 -9.96 4.02 -3.95
CA ILE A 163 -10.75 5.06 -3.27
C ILE A 163 -11.82 4.39 -2.40
N VAL A 164 -11.98 4.88 -1.17
CA VAL A 164 -13.10 4.56 -0.27
C VAL A 164 -13.82 5.85 0.08
N ALA A 165 -15.12 5.90 -0.25
CA ALA A 165 -15.96 7.07 -0.10
C ALA A 165 -17.36 6.70 0.42
N LYS A 166 -17.41 5.88 1.48
CA LYS A 166 -18.68 5.41 2.07
C LYS A 166 -19.25 6.39 3.10
N THR A 167 -18.41 7.26 3.67
CA THR A 167 -18.82 8.27 4.65
C THR A 167 -18.61 9.68 4.12
N GLU A 168 -19.26 10.67 4.75
CA GLU A 168 -19.08 12.09 4.41
C GLU A 168 -17.71 12.64 4.83
N LYS A 169 -17.11 12.08 5.88
CA LYS A 169 -15.82 12.53 6.43
C LYS A 169 -14.67 11.68 5.91
N GLN A 170 -13.59 12.35 5.49
CA GLN A 170 -12.36 11.70 5.05
C GLN A 170 -11.72 10.87 6.17
N GLU A 171 -11.77 11.34 7.42
CA GLU A 171 -11.25 10.63 8.59
C GLU A 171 -11.95 9.28 8.82
N ASP A 172 -13.28 9.24 8.65
CA ASP A 172 -14.05 8.02 8.83
C ASP A 172 -13.82 7.05 7.64
N ASN A 173 -13.58 7.55 6.42
CA ASN A 173 -13.16 6.73 5.28
C ASN A 173 -11.73 6.18 5.45
N PHE A 174 -10.82 6.96 6.06
CA PHE A 174 -9.48 6.48 6.42
C PHE A 174 -9.55 5.40 7.51
N LEU A 175 -10.41 5.57 8.51
CA LEU A 175 -10.67 4.54 9.51
C LEU A 175 -11.26 3.29 8.87
N LEU A 176 -12.10 3.43 7.85
CA LEU A 176 -12.65 2.30 7.11
C LEU A 176 -11.55 1.50 6.38
N TYR A 177 -10.52 2.16 5.82
CA TYR A 177 -9.34 1.43 5.32
C TYR A 177 -8.61 0.68 6.43
N LYS A 178 -8.41 1.27 7.62
CA LYS A 178 -7.78 0.54 8.74
C LYS A 178 -8.60 -0.69 9.14
N ALA A 179 -9.92 -0.57 9.17
CA ALA A 179 -10.81 -1.68 9.47
C ALA A 179 -10.69 -2.80 8.42
N MET A 180 -10.67 -2.45 7.13
CA MET A 180 -10.44 -3.39 6.02
C MET A 180 -9.08 -4.10 6.17
N VAL A 181 -8.01 -3.34 6.40
CA VAL A 181 -6.66 -3.88 6.63
C VAL A 181 -6.64 -4.84 7.81
N ALA A 182 -7.23 -4.45 8.94
CA ALA A 182 -7.25 -5.27 10.14
C ALA A 182 -8.04 -6.57 9.94
N MET A 183 -9.16 -6.53 9.19
CA MET A 183 -9.91 -7.73 8.85
C MET A 183 -9.12 -8.69 7.95
N LEU A 184 -8.45 -8.16 6.91
CA LEU A 184 -7.64 -8.98 6.01
C LEU A 184 -6.41 -9.56 6.73
N TRP A 185 -5.74 -8.76 7.58
CA TRP A 185 -4.69 -9.26 8.46
C TRP A 185 -5.22 -10.34 9.40
N ALA A 186 -6.38 -10.13 10.03
CA ALA A 186 -7.00 -11.08 10.95
C ALA A 186 -7.29 -12.43 10.28
N GLN A 187 -7.69 -12.44 9.00
CA GLN A 187 -7.87 -13.69 8.24
C GLN A 187 -6.59 -14.54 8.22
N THR A 188 -5.43 -13.90 8.07
CA THR A 188 -4.12 -14.58 8.12
C THR A 188 -3.72 -14.94 9.56
N ARG A 189 -3.85 -13.99 10.50
CA ARG A 189 -3.38 -14.13 11.89
C ARG A 189 -4.13 -15.19 12.69
N PHE A 190 -5.43 -15.33 12.45
CA PHE A 190 -6.30 -16.26 13.17
C PHE A 190 -6.70 -17.47 12.32
N GLY A 191 -5.95 -17.75 11.26
CA GLY A 191 -5.99 -19.03 10.56
C GLY A 191 -7.25 -19.30 9.76
N SER A 192 -7.90 -18.28 9.19
CA SER A 192 -9.09 -18.47 8.34
C SER A 192 -8.82 -19.41 7.17
N PHE A 193 -7.60 -19.45 6.65
CA PHE A 193 -7.24 -20.30 5.49
C PHE A 193 -6.63 -21.66 5.86
N ARG A 194 -6.67 -22.06 7.14
CA ARG A 194 -6.10 -23.35 7.59
C ARG A 194 -6.95 -24.56 7.19
N ALA A 195 -8.27 -24.37 7.08
CA ALA A 195 -9.18 -25.40 6.64
C ALA A 195 -9.31 -25.44 5.10
N ASN A 196 -9.68 -26.60 4.55
CA ASN A 196 -10.00 -26.73 3.14
C ASN A 196 -11.42 -26.20 2.85
N ILE A 197 -11.53 -24.87 2.84
CA ILE A 197 -12.82 -24.18 2.70
C ILE A 197 -13.46 -24.45 1.34
N ILE A 198 -12.67 -24.53 0.26
CA ILE A 198 -13.20 -24.75 -1.09
C ILE A 198 -14.01 -26.05 -1.14
N ASP A 199 -13.41 -27.15 -0.66
CA ASP A 199 -14.09 -28.45 -0.61
C ASP A 199 -15.27 -28.45 0.36
N ALA A 200 -15.10 -27.81 1.52
CA ALA A 200 -16.17 -27.70 2.53
C ALA A 200 -17.39 -26.90 2.03
N LEU A 201 -17.21 -25.93 1.13
CA LEU A 201 -18.31 -25.18 0.51
C LEU A 201 -18.90 -25.90 -0.70
N GLY A 202 -18.10 -26.72 -1.40
CA GLY A 202 -18.51 -27.46 -2.59
C GLY A 202 -19.59 -28.51 -2.35
N VAL A 203 -19.81 -28.93 -1.10
CA VAL A 203 -20.86 -29.88 -0.74
C VAL A 203 -22.27 -29.27 -0.72
N TYR A 204 -22.39 -27.94 -0.70
CA TYR A 204 -23.67 -27.26 -0.64
C TYR A 204 -24.29 -27.07 -2.03
N PRO A 205 -25.63 -27.11 -2.16
CA PRO A 205 -26.32 -26.93 -3.45
C PRO A 205 -26.00 -25.60 -4.16
N ASP A 206 -25.75 -24.53 -3.41
CA ASP A 206 -25.30 -23.23 -3.89
C ASP A 206 -24.00 -22.83 -3.14
N PRO A 207 -22.83 -23.16 -3.71
CA PRO A 207 -21.54 -22.84 -3.10
C PRO A 207 -21.31 -21.34 -2.94
N GLN A 208 -21.92 -20.49 -3.78
CA GLN A 208 -21.77 -19.03 -3.67
C GLN A 208 -22.56 -18.46 -2.50
N ARG A 209 -23.76 -18.98 -2.24
CA ARG A 209 -24.49 -18.69 -1.00
C ARG A 209 -23.73 -19.19 0.22
N ALA A 210 -23.23 -20.42 0.19
CA ALA A 210 -22.44 -20.98 1.27
C ALA A 210 -21.19 -20.11 1.57
N ARG A 211 -20.48 -19.64 0.54
CA ARG A 211 -19.34 -18.72 0.64
C ARG A 211 -19.72 -17.39 1.30
N ARG A 212 -20.84 -16.78 0.94
CA ARG A 212 -21.31 -15.53 1.55
C ARG A 212 -21.63 -15.69 3.03
N GLN A 213 -22.34 -16.76 3.39
CA GLN A 213 -22.72 -17.03 4.78
C GLN A 213 -21.50 -17.42 5.63
N PHE A 214 -20.61 -18.25 5.09
CA PHE A 214 -19.34 -18.58 5.71
C PHE A 214 -18.50 -17.33 5.95
N HIS A 215 -18.37 -16.46 4.95
CA HIS A 215 -17.58 -15.23 5.08
C HIS A 215 -18.14 -14.31 6.18
N LEU A 216 -19.47 -14.26 6.34
CA LEU A 216 -20.08 -13.50 7.43
C LEU A 216 -19.83 -14.15 8.80
N LEU A 217 -19.98 -15.47 8.94
CA LEU A 217 -19.63 -16.18 10.18
C LEU A 217 -18.15 -15.93 10.54
N GLU A 218 -17.27 -16.04 9.56
CA GLU A 218 -15.85 -15.81 9.75
C GLU A 218 -15.55 -14.35 10.12
N THR A 219 -16.28 -13.39 9.53
CA THR A 219 -16.19 -11.98 9.93
C THR A 219 -16.54 -11.81 11.41
N LEU A 220 -17.61 -12.45 11.90
CA LEU A 220 -18.02 -12.39 13.31
C LEU A 220 -16.96 -12.99 14.24
N ARG A 221 -16.36 -14.11 13.87
CA ARG A 221 -15.25 -14.74 14.61
C ARG A 221 -14.04 -13.80 14.68
N LEU A 222 -13.65 -13.23 13.55
CA LEU A 222 -12.50 -12.33 13.46
C LEU A 222 -12.74 -11.01 14.20
N GLU A 223 -13.94 -10.45 14.16
CA GLU A 223 -14.32 -9.29 14.97
C GLU A 223 -14.15 -9.57 16.46
N ALA A 224 -14.52 -10.77 16.93
CA ALA A 224 -14.30 -11.15 18.32
C ALA A 224 -12.81 -11.31 18.67
N CYS A 225 -11.99 -11.80 17.73
CA CYS A 225 -10.52 -11.80 17.88
C CYS A 225 -9.98 -10.37 17.99
N LEU A 226 -10.38 -9.49 17.08
CA LEU A 226 -9.97 -8.07 17.08
C LEU A 226 -10.44 -7.34 18.33
N HIS A 227 -11.61 -7.66 18.88
CA HIS A 227 -12.07 -7.09 20.14
C HIS A 227 -11.13 -7.39 21.31
N ARG A 228 -10.55 -8.60 21.35
CA ARG A 228 -9.60 -9.00 22.41
C ARG A 228 -8.21 -8.40 22.18
N GLU A 229 -7.72 -8.45 20.95
CA GLU A 229 -6.35 -8.08 20.59
C GLU A 229 -6.16 -6.57 20.39
N LEU A 230 -7.15 -5.92 19.79
CA LEU A 230 -7.11 -4.51 19.39
C LEU A 230 -8.40 -3.79 19.85
N PRO A 231 -8.68 -3.73 21.17
CA PRO A 231 -9.95 -3.22 21.70
C PRO A 231 -10.21 -1.75 21.32
N GLY A 232 -9.16 -0.94 21.15
CA GLY A 232 -9.27 0.43 20.67
C GLY A 232 -9.82 0.50 19.24
N LEU A 233 -9.20 -0.24 18.32
CA LEU A 233 -9.64 -0.33 16.93
C LEU A 233 -11.04 -0.92 16.82
N PHE A 234 -11.35 -1.95 17.61
CA PHE A 234 -12.68 -2.56 17.60
C PHE A 234 -13.79 -1.55 17.95
N ARG A 235 -13.56 -0.66 18.93
CA ARG A 235 -14.53 0.42 19.25
C ARG A 235 -14.73 1.37 18.07
N GLU A 236 -13.66 1.70 17.36
CA GLU A 236 -13.73 2.51 16.14
C GLU A 236 -14.49 1.79 15.01
N MET A 237 -14.31 0.47 14.86
CA MET A 237 -15.07 -0.35 13.92
C MET A 237 -16.57 -0.37 14.25
N GLN A 238 -16.97 -0.49 15.52
CA GLN A 238 -18.38 -0.40 15.92
C GLN A 238 -18.97 0.99 15.68
N ARG A 239 -18.17 2.06 15.87
CA ARG A 239 -18.56 3.43 15.50
C ARG A 239 -18.84 3.52 14.00
N LEU A 240 -18.00 2.95 13.13
CA LEU A 240 -18.22 2.94 11.69
C LEU A 240 -19.54 2.26 11.30
N LYS A 241 -19.85 1.09 11.88
CA LYS A 241 -21.13 0.41 11.62
C LYS A 241 -22.33 1.30 11.96
N THR A 242 -22.24 2.00 13.09
CA THR A 242 -23.29 2.95 13.53
C THR A 242 -23.41 4.13 12.58
N THR A 243 -22.29 4.73 12.15
CA THR A 243 -22.25 5.86 11.22
C THR A 243 -22.83 5.50 9.85
N LEU A 244 -22.58 4.29 9.37
CA LEU A 244 -23.09 3.78 8.10
C LEU A 244 -24.52 3.21 8.20
N GLY A 245 -25.14 3.26 9.38
CA GLY A 245 -26.51 2.80 9.59
C GLY A 245 -26.69 1.29 9.37
N GLU A 246 -25.67 0.49 9.69
CA GLU A 246 -25.76 -0.97 9.52
C GLU A 246 -26.89 -1.55 10.37
N ALA A 247 -27.67 -2.44 9.76
CA ALA A 247 -28.77 -3.10 10.43
C ALA A 247 -28.25 -4.04 11.54
N ALA A 248 -29.00 -4.11 12.65
CA ALA A 248 -28.71 -5.08 13.69
C ALA A 248 -28.80 -6.52 13.15
N LEU A 249 -27.86 -7.38 13.58
CA LEU A 249 -27.89 -8.80 13.23
C LEU A 249 -29.21 -9.45 13.66
N PRO A 250 -29.79 -10.39 12.89
CA PRO A 250 -30.90 -11.22 13.34
C PRO A 250 -30.52 -12.07 14.56
N ASP A 251 -31.51 -12.52 15.34
CA ASP A 251 -31.27 -13.24 16.61
C ASP A 251 -30.43 -14.51 16.44
N GLU A 252 -30.67 -15.29 15.38
CA GLU A 252 -29.88 -16.48 15.04
C GLU A 252 -28.39 -16.13 14.84
N TRP A 253 -28.12 -15.07 14.07
CA TRP A 253 -26.77 -14.58 13.80
C TRP A 253 -26.09 -14.01 15.06
N ARG A 254 -26.84 -13.37 15.96
CA ARG A 254 -26.31 -12.94 17.27
C ARG A 254 -25.90 -14.13 18.13
N SER A 255 -26.69 -15.21 18.12
CA SER A 255 -26.34 -16.44 18.86
C SER A 255 -25.06 -17.07 18.32
N TRP A 256 -24.92 -17.16 16.99
CA TRP A 256 -23.67 -17.64 16.38
C TRP A 256 -22.48 -16.72 16.66
N ALA A 257 -22.66 -15.41 16.63
CA ALA A 257 -21.62 -14.44 17.01
C ALA A 257 -21.14 -14.67 18.45
N GLN A 258 -22.05 -14.93 19.40
CA GLN A 258 -21.68 -15.24 20.79
C GLN A 258 -20.92 -16.55 20.93
N GLN A 259 -21.27 -17.58 20.14
CA GLN A 259 -20.54 -18.84 20.12
C GLN A 259 -19.12 -18.65 19.56
N LEU A 260 -18.99 -17.92 18.45
CA LEU A 260 -17.73 -17.61 17.79
C LEU A 260 -16.86 -16.59 18.56
N ALA A 261 -17.39 -15.96 19.60
CA ALA A 261 -16.64 -15.03 20.43
C ALA A 261 -15.74 -15.71 21.49
N GLN A 262 -15.86 -17.03 21.67
CA GLN A 262 -15.02 -17.77 22.63
C GLN A 262 -13.56 -17.81 22.17
N ALA A 263 -12.60 -17.69 23.09
CA ALA A 263 -11.17 -17.55 22.73
C ALA A 263 -10.59 -18.73 21.93
N ARG A 264 -11.15 -19.93 22.10
CA ARG A 264 -10.67 -21.17 21.47
C ARG A 264 -11.28 -21.46 20.09
N THR A 265 -12.17 -20.61 19.59
CA THR A 265 -12.89 -20.90 18.34
C THR A 265 -11.98 -20.80 17.12
N THR A 266 -12.04 -21.80 16.25
CA THR A 266 -11.27 -21.85 15.00
C THR A 266 -12.18 -21.65 13.80
N VAL A 267 -11.59 -21.62 12.60
CA VAL A 267 -12.35 -21.63 11.34
C VAL A 267 -13.27 -22.86 11.22
N ASP A 268 -12.92 -23.98 11.87
CA ASP A 268 -13.76 -25.19 11.86
C ASP A 268 -15.09 -24.97 12.59
N ASP A 269 -15.12 -24.11 13.60
CA ASP A 269 -16.37 -23.72 14.26
C ASP A 269 -17.24 -22.86 13.34
N SER A 270 -16.62 -21.94 12.57
CA SER A 270 -17.33 -21.19 11.51
C SER A 270 -17.92 -22.14 10.45
N LEU A 271 -17.16 -23.15 10.01
CA LEU A 271 -17.64 -24.17 9.07
C LEU A 271 -18.75 -25.05 9.67
N ARG A 272 -18.66 -25.39 10.96
CA ARG A 272 -19.71 -26.17 11.64
C ARG A 272 -21.02 -25.39 11.73
N LEU A 273 -20.96 -24.09 12.05
CA LEU A 273 -22.14 -23.22 12.12
C LEU A 273 -22.75 -22.94 10.75
N LEU A 274 -21.96 -22.99 9.67
CA LEU A 274 -22.47 -22.85 8.31
C LEU A 274 -23.57 -23.88 8.00
N ALA A 275 -23.44 -25.11 8.49
CA ALA A 275 -24.43 -26.16 8.26
C ALA A 275 -25.83 -25.76 8.76
N THR A 276 -25.90 -25.04 9.87
CA THR A 276 -27.15 -24.48 10.41
C THR A 276 -27.54 -23.16 9.76
N ALA A 277 -26.57 -22.30 9.42
CA ALA A 277 -26.83 -21.00 8.83
C ALA A 277 -27.33 -21.09 7.39
N TYR A 278 -26.98 -22.17 6.67
CA TYR A 278 -27.25 -22.32 5.25
C TYR A 278 -28.74 -22.26 4.90
N SER A 279 -29.61 -22.84 5.73
CA SER A 279 -31.07 -22.79 5.54
C SER A 279 -31.67 -21.40 5.77
N GLY A 280 -31.02 -20.55 6.56
CA GLY A 280 -31.52 -19.23 6.95
C GLY A 280 -31.26 -18.12 5.93
N SER A 281 -31.76 -16.92 6.21
CA SER A 281 -31.47 -15.72 5.42
C SER A 281 -30.04 -15.24 5.66
N THR A 282 -29.44 -14.63 4.63
CA THR A 282 -28.10 -14.05 4.72
C THR A 282 -28.21 -12.54 4.94
N PRO A 283 -27.73 -12.01 6.09
CA PRO A 283 -27.63 -10.58 6.32
C PRO A 283 -26.75 -9.90 5.26
N PRO A 284 -26.93 -8.60 5.01
CA PRO A 284 -26.04 -7.85 4.13
C PRO A 284 -24.60 -7.85 4.70
N PRO A 285 -23.59 -7.77 3.83
CA PRO A 285 -22.20 -7.72 4.28
C PRO A 285 -21.89 -6.42 5.04
N ILE A 286 -20.95 -6.53 5.99
CA ILE A 286 -20.48 -5.40 6.81
C ILE A 286 -19.57 -4.50 5.97
N CYS A 287 -19.52 -3.20 6.27
CA CYS A 287 -18.86 -2.16 5.46
C CYS A 287 -17.38 -2.42 5.11
N TYR A 288 -16.65 -3.16 5.95
CA TYR A 288 -15.24 -3.53 5.78
C TYR A 288 -15.00 -5.03 5.48
N GLN A 289 -16.06 -5.81 5.26
CA GLN A 289 -15.95 -7.27 5.09
C GLN A 289 -15.13 -7.68 3.85
N GLY A 290 -15.23 -6.93 2.75
CA GLY A 290 -14.54 -7.23 1.50
C GLY A 290 -15.01 -8.53 0.84
N GLU A 291 -14.14 -9.11 0.03
CA GLU A 291 -14.33 -10.37 -0.70
C GLU A 291 -13.41 -11.46 -0.16
N LEU A 292 -13.96 -12.65 0.01
CA LEU A 292 -13.19 -13.83 0.36
C LEU A 292 -12.76 -14.54 -0.93
N ARG A 293 -11.54 -14.31 -1.46
CA ARG A 293 -11.01 -14.92 -2.70
C ARG A 293 -10.22 -16.21 -2.43
N LEU A 294 -10.97 -17.29 -2.16
CA LEU A 294 -10.41 -18.58 -1.72
C LEU A 294 -9.40 -19.18 -2.70
N GLU A 295 -9.65 -19.08 -4.00
CA GLU A 295 -8.82 -19.66 -5.04
C GLU A 295 -7.44 -18.96 -5.12
N ALA A 296 -7.43 -17.63 -5.03
CA ALA A 296 -6.22 -16.83 -4.98
C ALA A 296 -5.40 -17.13 -3.72
N ALA A 297 -6.08 -17.19 -2.56
CA ALA A 297 -5.43 -17.55 -1.30
C ALA A 297 -4.86 -18.96 -1.32
N ALA A 298 -5.60 -19.95 -1.84
CA ALA A 298 -5.15 -21.33 -1.93
C ALA A 298 -3.91 -21.48 -2.84
N SER A 299 -3.91 -20.83 -4.00
CA SER A 299 -2.77 -20.83 -4.92
C SER A 299 -1.53 -20.20 -4.28
N CYS A 300 -1.69 -19.05 -3.63
CA CYS A 300 -0.60 -18.33 -2.99
C CYS A 300 -0.03 -19.11 -1.79
N LEU A 301 -0.89 -19.71 -0.96
CA LEU A 301 -0.48 -20.60 0.13
C LEU A 301 0.25 -21.83 -0.37
N ALA A 302 -0.22 -22.48 -1.44
CA ALA A 302 0.45 -23.65 -2.01
C ALA A 302 1.86 -23.32 -2.51
N ALA A 303 2.01 -22.22 -3.25
CA ALA A 303 3.31 -21.75 -3.72
C ALA A 303 4.25 -21.38 -2.55
N ARG A 304 3.71 -20.72 -1.53
CA ARG A 304 4.49 -20.34 -0.33
C ARG A 304 4.93 -21.55 0.48
N ARG A 305 4.06 -22.56 0.65
CA ARG A 305 4.37 -23.78 1.41
C ARG A 305 5.61 -24.49 0.88
N GLU A 306 5.70 -24.66 -0.44
CA GLU A 306 6.86 -25.31 -1.05
C GLU A 306 8.13 -24.45 -0.87
N ARG A 307 8.02 -23.14 -1.12
CA ARG A 307 9.13 -22.19 -0.94
C ARG A 307 9.65 -22.18 0.50
N GLU A 308 8.75 -22.11 1.49
CA GLU A 308 9.11 -22.02 2.90
C GLU A 308 9.65 -23.35 3.46
N LYS A 309 9.12 -24.49 2.99
CA LYS A 309 9.67 -25.82 3.28
C LYS A 309 11.14 -25.87 2.91
N ILE A 310 11.45 -25.57 1.65
CA ILE A 310 12.82 -25.63 1.13
C ILE A 310 13.70 -24.65 1.90
N ARG A 311 13.25 -23.40 2.05
CA ARG A 311 14.01 -22.36 2.74
C ARG A 311 14.33 -22.73 4.19
N LEU A 312 13.39 -23.34 4.91
CA LEU A 312 13.61 -23.76 6.29
C LEU A 312 14.66 -24.87 6.34
N ARG A 313 14.51 -25.92 5.52
CA ARG A 313 15.47 -27.03 5.47
C ARG A 313 16.90 -26.58 5.13
N VAL A 314 17.05 -25.63 4.19
CA VAL A 314 18.35 -25.03 3.84
C VAL A 314 18.93 -24.23 5.01
N LYS A 315 18.11 -23.42 5.69
CA LYS A 315 18.55 -22.63 6.84
C LYS A 315 18.94 -23.50 8.04
N LEU A 316 18.21 -24.59 8.27
CA LEU A 316 18.54 -25.57 9.31
C LEU A 316 19.86 -26.29 9.01
N ALA A 317 20.14 -26.63 7.75
CA ALA A 317 21.43 -27.20 7.35
C ALA A 317 22.59 -26.23 7.60
N GLN A 318 22.40 -24.93 7.28
CA GLN A 318 23.38 -23.90 7.58
C GLN A 318 23.65 -23.79 9.08
N LEU A 319 22.60 -23.77 9.91
CA LEU A 319 22.72 -23.72 11.37
C LEU A 319 23.45 -24.95 11.93
N ALA A 320 23.13 -26.14 11.44
CA ALA A 320 23.78 -27.38 11.85
C ALA A 320 25.26 -27.47 11.44
N SER A 321 25.67 -26.78 10.37
CA SER A 321 27.04 -26.76 9.86
C SER A 321 27.97 -25.72 10.53
N THR A 322 27.48 -24.97 11.52
CA THR A 322 28.24 -23.87 12.15
C THR A 322 29.47 -24.41 12.91
N PRO A 323 30.69 -23.87 12.69
CA PRO A 323 31.97 -24.46 13.10
C PRO A 323 32.30 -24.43 14.61
N GLU A 324 31.35 -24.15 15.50
CA GLU A 324 31.59 -24.16 16.96
C GLU A 324 31.65 -25.56 17.57
N LYS A 325 31.31 -26.62 16.82
CA LYS A 325 31.54 -28.02 17.22
C LYS A 325 32.77 -28.57 16.49
N GLN A 326 33.82 -28.91 17.24
CA GLN A 326 34.99 -29.64 16.73
C GLN A 326 34.55 -30.91 15.98
N PRO A 327 35.27 -31.35 14.94
CA PRO A 327 34.90 -32.55 14.19
C PRO A 327 35.20 -33.78 15.04
N GLU A 328 34.19 -34.30 15.74
CA GLU A 328 34.22 -35.71 16.12
C GLU A 328 34.00 -36.54 14.85
N GLU A 329 34.99 -37.35 14.50
CA GLU A 329 35.12 -38.13 13.26
C GLU A 329 34.07 -39.25 13.07
N ASN A 330 32.86 -39.12 13.64
CA ASN A 330 31.76 -40.07 13.50
C ASN A 330 30.39 -39.41 13.21
N ALA A 331 30.34 -38.29 12.48
CA ALA A 331 29.09 -37.63 12.12
C ALA A 331 28.41 -38.29 10.90
N SER A 332 27.82 -39.47 11.08
CA SER A 332 26.85 -40.06 10.14
C SER A 332 25.38 -39.87 10.56
N ALA A 333 25.15 -39.23 11.71
CA ALA A 333 23.81 -38.95 12.22
C ALA A 333 23.31 -37.61 11.67
N ILE A 334 22.12 -37.62 11.06
CA ILE A 334 21.36 -36.40 10.75
C ILE A 334 21.04 -35.73 12.09
N PRO A 335 21.34 -34.42 12.27
CA PRO A 335 21.10 -33.77 13.54
C PRO A 335 19.60 -33.71 13.85
N THR A 336 19.23 -33.89 15.12
CA THR A 336 17.83 -33.87 15.54
C THR A 336 17.43 -32.43 15.83
N ILE A 337 16.43 -31.92 15.11
CA ILE A 337 15.91 -30.57 15.29
C ILE A 337 14.45 -30.65 15.70
N GLU A 338 14.12 -30.01 16.80
CA GLU A 338 12.75 -29.93 17.31
C GLU A 338 12.34 -28.47 17.52
N VAL A 339 11.04 -28.23 17.44
CA VAL A 339 10.45 -26.93 17.75
C VAL A 339 9.40 -27.12 18.84
N ALA A 340 9.66 -26.55 20.00
CA ALA A 340 8.70 -26.49 21.10
C ALA A 340 7.86 -25.22 21.01
N GLN A 341 6.57 -25.35 21.30
CA GLN A 341 5.63 -24.23 21.38
C GLN A 341 5.42 -23.85 22.84
N GLN A 342 5.79 -22.63 23.19
CA GLN A 342 5.44 -22.02 24.47
C GLN A 342 4.20 -21.16 24.28
N THR A 343 3.11 -21.52 24.96
CA THR A 343 1.85 -20.78 24.89
C THR A 343 1.55 -20.18 26.26
N ASP A 344 1.93 -18.92 26.44
CA ASP A 344 1.62 -18.17 27.67
C ASP A 344 0.15 -17.71 27.69
N SER A 345 -0.43 -17.50 26.52
CA SER A 345 -1.84 -17.11 26.34
C SER A 345 -2.39 -17.66 25.02
N PRO A 346 -3.64 -18.16 24.98
CA PRO A 346 -4.28 -18.60 23.73
C PRO A 346 -4.44 -17.50 22.67
N ALA A 347 -4.31 -16.24 23.09
CA ALA A 347 -4.53 -15.06 22.24
C ALA A 347 -3.25 -14.67 21.46
N GLU A 348 -2.08 -14.91 22.05
CA GLU A 348 -0.79 -14.54 21.46
C GLU A 348 -0.26 -15.59 20.47
N LEU A 349 0.67 -15.18 19.60
CA LEU A 349 1.44 -16.17 18.83
C LEU A 349 2.31 -16.96 19.81
N PRO A 350 2.36 -18.29 19.72
CA PRO A 350 3.21 -19.05 20.62
C PRO A 350 4.67 -18.69 20.38
N GLY A 351 5.44 -18.60 21.47
CA GLY A 351 6.89 -18.60 21.40
C GLY A 351 7.35 -19.92 20.78
N LEU A 352 8.18 -19.85 19.74
CA LEU A 352 8.75 -21.03 19.10
C LEU A 352 10.21 -21.15 19.54
N GLU A 353 10.50 -22.16 20.34
CA GLU A 353 11.87 -22.50 20.79
C GLU A 353 12.42 -23.61 19.91
N LEU A 354 13.62 -23.40 19.36
CA LEU A 354 14.28 -24.36 18.48
C LEU A 354 15.41 -25.06 19.23
N THR A 355 15.41 -26.39 19.22
CA THR A 355 16.48 -27.21 19.80
C THR A 355 17.24 -27.96 18.70
N LEU A 356 18.55 -28.09 18.88
CA LEU A 356 19.45 -28.85 18.02
C LEU A 356 20.20 -29.85 18.90
N ASP A 357 19.96 -31.16 18.71
CA ASP A 357 20.49 -32.24 19.54
C ASP A 357 20.26 -31.97 21.04
N ASP A 358 19.00 -31.75 21.43
CA ASP A 358 18.55 -31.42 22.79
C ASP A 358 19.13 -30.11 23.38
N THR A 359 19.83 -29.32 22.57
CA THR A 359 20.41 -28.04 22.99
C THR A 359 19.56 -26.88 22.46
N PRO A 360 18.98 -26.03 23.33
CA PRO A 360 18.28 -24.83 22.88
C PRO A 360 19.22 -23.90 22.12
N ILE A 361 18.82 -23.47 20.93
CA ILE A 361 19.55 -22.46 20.16
C ILE A 361 18.66 -21.23 19.97
N ASN A 362 19.29 -20.06 19.88
CA ASN A 362 18.59 -18.83 19.52
C ASN A 362 18.62 -18.67 17.99
N PRO A 363 17.54 -19.01 17.26
CA PRO A 363 17.54 -18.92 15.81
C PRO A 363 17.73 -17.48 15.33
N PRO A 364 18.48 -17.26 14.23
CA PRO A 364 18.54 -15.96 13.56
C PRO A 364 17.15 -15.41 13.22
N GLU A 365 17.05 -14.09 13.09
CA GLU A 365 15.76 -13.40 12.88
C GLU A 365 15.01 -13.91 11.65
N ASP A 366 15.71 -14.17 10.55
CA ASP A 366 15.09 -14.69 9.33
C ASP A 366 14.50 -16.10 9.52
N VAL A 367 15.11 -16.94 10.37
CA VAL A 367 14.58 -18.26 10.74
C VAL A 367 13.36 -18.12 11.65
N ARG A 368 13.37 -17.20 12.62
CA ARG A 368 12.19 -16.91 13.48
C ARG A 368 10.99 -16.44 12.66
N GLN A 369 11.22 -15.52 11.73
CA GLN A 369 10.17 -15.04 10.83
C GLN A 369 9.61 -16.15 9.94
N LEU A 370 10.48 -17.04 9.44
CA LEU A 370 10.09 -18.19 8.64
C LEU A 370 9.23 -19.18 9.44
N LEU A 371 9.65 -19.53 10.66
CA LEU A 371 8.86 -20.38 11.57
C LEU A 371 7.50 -19.75 11.89
N THR A 372 7.46 -18.44 12.14
CA THR A 372 6.21 -17.70 12.38
C THR A 372 5.29 -17.76 11.15
N SER A 373 5.83 -17.58 9.94
CA SER A 373 5.04 -17.66 8.69
C SER A 373 4.43 -19.05 8.49
N ILE A 374 5.22 -20.11 8.69
CA ILE A 374 4.77 -21.50 8.59
C ILE A 374 3.68 -21.79 9.63
N TYR A 375 3.89 -21.36 10.88
CA TYR A 375 2.91 -21.52 11.94
C TYR A 375 1.59 -20.78 11.63
N LEU A 376 1.64 -19.59 11.03
CA LEU A 376 0.43 -18.87 10.64
C LEU A 376 -0.41 -19.69 9.63
N ASP A 377 0.23 -20.36 8.67
CA ASP A 377 -0.45 -21.10 7.61
C ASP A 377 -0.93 -22.51 8.03
N TRP A 378 -0.27 -23.16 9.00
CA TRP A 378 -0.62 -24.52 9.45
C TRP A 378 -1.15 -24.63 10.88
N GLY A 379 -0.78 -23.70 11.76
CA GLY A 379 -1.03 -23.80 13.20
C GLY A 379 -0.05 -24.71 13.94
N ASN A 380 0.92 -25.29 13.24
CA ASN A 380 2.05 -26.04 13.80
C ASN A 380 3.24 -25.99 12.82
N ILE A 381 4.40 -26.49 13.26
CA ILE A 381 5.54 -26.70 12.37
C ILE A 381 5.58 -28.17 11.93
N PRO A 382 5.44 -28.48 10.63
CA PRO A 382 5.58 -29.83 10.09
C PRO A 382 6.88 -30.52 10.55
N PRO A 383 6.84 -31.75 11.09
CA PRO A 383 8.06 -32.50 11.41
C PRO A 383 8.99 -32.67 10.20
N GLU A 384 8.43 -32.87 9.01
CA GLU A 384 9.19 -33.04 7.76
C GLU A 384 9.88 -31.76 7.27
N TYR A 385 9.59 -30.60 7.85
CA TYR A 385 10.29 -29.34 7.57
C TYR A 385 11.52 -29.17 8.47
N LEU A 386 11.59 -29.91 9.59
CA LEU A 386 12.68 -29.83 10.57
C LEU A 386 13.87 -30.73 10.19
N THR A 387 13.76 -31.51 9.13
CA THR A 387 14.90 -32.27 8.60
C THR A 387 15.80 -31.35 7.76
N PRO A 388 17.08 -31.14 8.12
CA PRO A 388 18.00 -30.35 7.31
C PRO A 388 18.05 -30.80 5.85
N ALA A 389 18.31 -29.87 4.94
CA ALA A 389 18.61 -30.21 3.56
C ALA A 389 19.92 -31.01 3.47
N GLY A 390 19.92 -32.10 2.70
CA GLY A 390 21.12 -32.84 2.36
C GLY A 390 22.06 -32.05 1.44
N PRO A 391 23.35 -32.42 1.36
CA PRO A 391 24.30 -31.76 0.48
C PRO A 391 23.84 -31.86 -0.98
N GLY A 392 23.58 -30.71 -1.61
CA GLY A 392 23.13 -30.63 -3.01
C GLY A 392 21.65 -30.96 -3.24
N GLU A 393 20.83 -31.14 -2.20
CA GLU A 393 19.39 -31.45 -2.34
C GLU A 393 18.60 -30.26 -2.92
N TYR A 394 19.03 -29.04 -2.61
CA TYR A 394 18.43 -27.81 -3.09
C TYR A 394 19.50 -26.82 -3.51
N ASP A 395 19.28 -26.13 -4.62
CA ASP A 395 20.07 -24.97 -5.01
C ASP A 395 19.60 -23.75 -4.19
N PRO A 396 20.43 -23.20 -3.30
CA PRO A 396 20.06 -22.03 -2.48
C PRO A 396 19.68 -20.81 -3.32
N ASP A 397 20.23 -20.69 -4.53
CA ASP A 397 20.08 -19.52 -5.39
C ASP A 397 18.69 -19.46 -6.06
N ILE A 398 17.99 -20.60 -6.19
CA ILE A 398 16.63 -20.66 -6.76
C ILE A 398 15.59 -20.03 -5.81
N PHE A 399 15.86 -20.06 -4.50
CA PHE A 399 14.91 -19.66 -3.46
C PHE A 399 15.38 -18.51 -2.58
N ALA A 400 16.63 -18.05 -2.76
CA ALA A 400 17.04 -16.75 -2.29
C ALA A 400 16.06 -15.71 -2.85
N VAL A 401 15.50 -14.86 -1.97
CA VAL A 401 14.82 -13.66 -2.43
C VAL A 401 15.86 -12.93 -3.28
N GLN A 402 15.63 -12.84 -4.59
CA GLN A 402 16.46 -12.03 -5.45
C GLN A 402 16.30 -10.58 -4.97
N THR A 403 17.11 -10.16 -4.01
CA THR A 403 17.55 -8.78 -3.93
C THR A 403 18.38 -8.59 -5.19
N LYS A 404 17.68 -8.32 -6.30
CA LYS A 404 18.32 -8.06 -7.58
C LYS A 404 19.28 -6.92 -7.35
N ASP A 405 20.52 -7.14 -7.74
CA ASP A 405 21.59 -6.17 -7.63
C ASP A 405 21.15 -4.84 -8.29
N PRO A 406 21.11 -3.71 -7.57
CA PRO A 406 20.78 -2.41 -8.15
C PRO A 406 21.71 -2.01 -9.31
N ASP A 407 22.90 -2.62 -9.43
CA ASP A 407 23.81 -2.44 -10.56
C ASP A 407 23.52 -3.39 -11.75
N ALA A 408 22.78 -4.50 -11.58
CA ALA A 408 22.38 -5.41 -12.66
C ALA A 408 21.15 -4.94 -13.47
N VAL A 409 20.46 -3.89 -12.99
CA VAL A 409 19.28 -3.27 -13.63
C VAL A 409 19.60 -2.69 -15.01
N TRP A 410 20.89 -2.45 -15.31
CA TRP A 410 21.36 -1.93 -16.59
C TRP A 410 21.25 -2.91 -17.77
N GLN A 411 20.86 -4.17 -17.56
CA GLN A 411 20.73 -5.16 -18.64
C GLN A 411 19.28 -5.44 -19.05
N GLY A 412 18.29 -4.87 -18.37
CA GLY A 412 16.86 -5.05 -18.65
C GLY A 412 16.18 -3.83 -19.26
N THR A 413 15.05 -4.04 -19.92
CA THR A 413 14.27 -2.99 -20.63
C THR A 413 13.52 -2.03 -19.68
N TYR A 414 13.58 -2.25 -18.36
CA TYR A 414 12.81 -1.52 -17.34
C TYR A 414 13.75 -0.96 -16.26
N HIS A 415 13.76 0.37 -16.12
CA HIS A 415 14.73 1.13 -15.30
C HIS A 415 14.26 1.40 -13.86
N GLU A 416 13.11 0.84 -13.46
CA GLU A 416 12.40 1.15 -12.21
C GLU A 416 12.48 0.01 -11.17
N GLU A 417 12.90 -1.19 -11.56
CA GLU A 417 13.06 -2.30 -10.62
C GLU A 417 14.28 -2.05 -9.69
N GLY A 418 14.04 -1.91 -8.39
CA GLY A 418 15.09 -1.71 -7.37
C GLY A 418 15.42 -0.25 -7.04
N ALA A 419 14.67 0.72 -7.57
CA ALA A 419 14.86 2.15 -7.30
C ALA A 419 13.69 2.76 -6.50
N VAL A 420 13.98 3.79 -5.71
CA VAL A 420 12.97 4.56 -4.98
C VAL A 420 12.56 5.75 -5.83
N LEU A 421 11.28 5.83 -6.19
CA LEU A 421 10.74 6.97 -6.93
C LEU A 421 10.38 8.10 -5.96
N TYR A 422 10.73 9.34 -6.29
CA TYR A 422 10.38 10.50 -5.49
C TYR A 422 9.71 11.61 -6.31
N PRO A 423 8.75 12.34 -5.72
CA PRO A 423 8.17 13.51 -6.36
C PRO A 423 9.17 14.66 -6.48
N GLU A 424 9.23 15.33 -7.64
CA GLU A 424 10.10 16.48 -7.90
C GLU A 424 9.28 17.76 -8.07
N TRP A 425 9.69 18.87 -7.45
CA TRP A 425 8.98 20.13 -7.56
C TRP A 425 9.21 20.78 -8.93
N ASP A 426 8.13 21.07 -9.66
CA ASP A 426 8.19 21.76 -10.94
C ASP A 426 7.76 23.24 -10.77
N PHE A 427 8.66 24.16 -11.11
CA PHE A 427 8.42 25.60 -11.01
C PHE A 427 7.35 26.12 -11.98
N GLY A 428 7.23 25.56 -13.19
CA GLY A 428 6.20 25.96 -14.15
C GLY A 428 4.81 25.48 -13.73
N ARG A 429 4.73 24.22 -13.29
CA ARG A 429 3.51 23.58 -12.77
C ARG A 429 3.10 24.13 -11.40
N GLN A 430 4.04 24.65 -10.62
CA GLN A 430 3.89 24.99 -9.19
C GLN A 430 3.33 23.79 -8.39
N HIS A 431 3.80 22.59 -8.73
CA HIS A 431 3.38 21.35 -8.09
C HIS A 431 4.45 20.28 -8.28
N TYR A 432 4.40 19.24 -7.45
CA TYR A 432 5.23 18.06 -7.62
C TYR A 432 4.80 17.23 -8.82
N ARG A 433 5.77 16.80 -9.65
CA ARG A 433 5.63 15.71 -10.61
C ARG A 433 5.82 14.39 -9.88
N LYS A 434 4.84 13.49 -9.98
CA LYS A 434 4.89 12.18 -9.32
C LYS A 434 5.80 11.24 -10.10
N ASN A 435 6.55 10.41 -9.39
CA ASN A 435 7.41 9.37 -9.97
C ASN A 435 8.42 9.88 -11.02
N TRP A 436 8.76 11.17 -10.96
CA TRP A 436 9.60 11.81 -11.96
C TRP A 436 11.07 11.50 -11.76
N CYS A 437 11.50 11.41 -10.49
CA CYS A 437 12.87 11.16 -10.16
C CYS A 437 13.09 9.77 -9.57
N VAL A 438 14.21 9.17 -9.96
CA VAL A 438 14.61 7.82 -9.59
C VAL A 438 15.82 7.92 -8.66
N MET A 439 15.63 7.66 -7.37
CA MET A 439 16.72 7.56 -6.39
C MET A 439 17.19 6.11 -6.31
N ARG A 440 18.51 5.93 -6.39
CA ARG A 440 19.15 4.63 -6.20
C ARG A 440 20.17 4.78 -5.09
N GLU A 441 20.03 3.97 -4.05
CA GLU A 441 21.04 3.86 -3.01
C GLU A 441 22.15 2.94 -3.53
N LYS A 442 23.39 3.42 -3.45
CA LYS A 442 24.57 2.64 -3.79
C LYS A 442 25.41 2.47 -2.54
N ASP A 443 25.66 1.22 -2.19
CA ASP A 443 26.65 0.90 -1.15
C ASP A 443 28.04 1.19 -1.68
N VAL A 444 28.65 2.27 -1.16
CA VAL A 444 30.04 2.61 -1.48
C VAL A 444 30.92 1.99 -0.42
N VAL A 445 31.72 1.00 -0.81
CA VAL A 445 32.73 0.42 0.07
C VAL A 445 33.76 1.50 0.40
N PRO A 446 33.99 1.83 1.69
CA PRO A 446 34.91 2.89 2.06
C PRO A 446 36.35 2.51 1.70
N VAL A 447 37.02 3.38 0.94
CA VAL A 447 38.45 3.27 0.63
C VAL A 447 39.22 4.25 1.52
N PHE A 448 40.18 3.73 2.29
CA PHE A 448 41.01 4.52 3.20
C PHE A 448 42.44 4.68 2.66
N ASP A 449 42.57 5.35 1.52
CA ASP A 449 43.84 5.54 0.79
C ASP A 449 44.57 6.87 1.13
N GLY A 450 44.07 7.60 2.12
CA GLY A 450 44.62 8.90 2.52
C GLY A 450 44.34 10.05 1.54
N PHE A 451 43.55 9.83 0.48
CA PHE A 451 43.17 10.84 -0.50
C PHE A 451 42.62 12.11 0.15
N THR A 452 41.72 11.97 1.12
CA THR A 452 41.10 13.10 1.84
C THR A 452 42.14 13.99 2.52
N ALA A 453 43.18 13.41 3.13
CA ALA A 453 44.24 14.18 3.80
C ALA A 453 45.10 14.93 2.77
N GLN A 454 45.47 14.27 1.67
CA GLN A 454 46.27 14.86 0.60
C GLN A 454 45.52 15.99 -0.12
N VAL A 455 44.22 15.83 -0.39
CA VAL A 455 43.36 16.87 -0.99
C VAL A 455 43.24 18.07 -0.05
N LYS A 456 42.99 17.85 1.26
CA LYS A 456 42.93 18.94 2.24
C LYS A 456 44.24 19.72 2.34
N GLN A 457 45.38 19.04 2.27
CA GLN A 457 46.69 19.70 2.26
C GLN A 457 46.92 20.51 0.99
N LYS A 458 46.67 19.89 -0.18
CA LYS A 458 46.85 20.50 -1.51
C LYS A 458 45.97 21.74 -1.71
N TYR A 459 44.72 21.70 -1.25
CA TYR A 459 43.75 22.81 -1.41
C TYR A 459 43.53 23.61 -0.12
N SER A 460 44.46 23.56 0.84
CA SER A 460 44.34 24.24 2.14
C SER A 460 44.09 25.75 2.02
N GLY A 461 44.63 26.41 0.99
CA GLY A 461 44.36 27.82 0.69
C GLY A 461 42.91 28.09 0.26
N LEU A 462 42.37 27.24 -0.63
CA LEU A 462 40.99 27.34 -1.12
C LEU A 462 39.98 27.05 0.00
N ILE A 463 40.27 26.06 0.84
CA ILE A 463 39.45 25.72 2.02
C ILE A 463 39.34 26.92 2.96
N LYS A 464 40.44 27.65 3.21
CA LYS A 464 40.42 28.87 4.03
C LYS A 464 39.55 29.97 3.41
N GLN A 465 39.58 30.13 2.09
CA GLN A 465 38.73 31.10 1.39
C GLN A 465 37.25 30.70 1.45
N LEU A 466 36.92 29.43 1.21
CA LEU A 466 35.56 28.90 1.33
C LEU A 466 35.01 29.08 2.74
N HIS A 467 35.78 28.73 3.78
CA HIS A 467 35.37 28.96 5.16
C HIS A 467 35.09 30.45 5.43
N ARG A 468 35.95 31.37 4.95
CA ARG A 468 35.70 32.81 5.09
C ARG A 468 34.43 33.26 4.37
N ALA A 469 34.14 32.73 3.18
CA ALA A 469 32.94 33.05 2.42
C ALA A 469 31.67 32.51 3.10
N PHE A 470 31.69 31.27 3.60
CA PHE A 470 30.56 30.68 4.35
C PHE A 470 30.34 31.37 5.71
N GLU A 471 31.41 31.74 6.41
CA GLU A 471 31.30 32.55 7.63
C GLU A 471 30.74 33.94 7.34
N ALA A 472 31.10 34.57 6.21
CA ALA A 472 30.52 35.85 5.81
C ALA A 472 29.05 35.75 5.37
N MET A 473 28.59 34.59 4.90
CA MET A 473 27.19 34.31 4.57
C MET A 473 26.34 33.89 5.78
N ARG A 474 26.95 33.55 6.93
CA ARG A 474 26.24 33.38 8.19
C ARG A 474 25.82 34.76 8.69
N ASP A 475 24.66 35.19 8.24
CA ASP A 475 23.96 36.36 8.78
C ASP A 475 23.91 36.23 10.31
N GLU A 476 24.35 37.27 11.02
CA GLU A 476 24.40 37.27 12.49
C GLU A 476 23.05 36.81 13.04
N ASN A 477 23.08 35.88 14.00
CA ASN A 477 21.89 35.42 14.72
C ASN A 477 21.10 36.63 15.24
N ARG A 478 20.07 37.07 14.51
CA ARG A 478 19.05 37.97 15.00
C ARG A 478 18.30 37.22 16.08
N ARG A 479 18.75 37.34 17.33
CA ARG A 479 17.93 37.03 18.49
C ARG A 479 16.67 37.88 18.39
N LEU A 480 15.55 37.22 18.09
CA LEU A 480 14.21 37.80 18.29
C LEU A 480 14.15 38.26 19.75
N LYS A 481 13.94 39.56 19.95
CA LYS A 481 13.60 40.14 21.25
C LYS A 481 12.09 40.11 21.44
#